data_AF-A0A372L9E1-F1
#
_entry.id   AF-A0A372L9E1-F1
#
_cell.length_a   1.000
_cell.length_b   1.000
_cell.length_c   1.000
_cell.angle_alpha   90.00
_cell.angle_beta   90.00
_cell.angle_gamma   90.00
#
_symmetry.space_group_name_H-M   'P 1'
#
loop_
_entity.id
_entity.type
_entity.pdbx_description
1 polymer ?
#
loop_
_entity_poly.entity_id
_entity_poly.type
_entity_poly.pdbx_seq_one_letter_code
_entity_poly.pdbx_strand_id
1 'polypeptide(L)'
;MNSNYYQGSVNPDYRNQVQNPFHYQQEYRDFHTQQLKHHTLTTVGPVVNYGLQEAQMTSYPHAMREVAAISYLMGRGYNFQTARQLVESWEINEAFYR
;
A
#
# COMPACT_ATOMS: atom_id res chain seq x y z
N MET A 1 37.29 -28.51 -52.38
CA MET A 1 37.23 -27.04 -52.53
C MET A 1 36.09 -26.54 -51.69
N ASN A 2 36.41 -25.72 -50.70
CA ASN A 2 35.55 -25.26 -49.61
C ASN A 2 35.13 -23.81 -49.92
N SER A 3 33.84 -23.47 -49.85
CA SER A 3 33.35 -22.08 -49.71
C SER A 3 31.84 -22.09 -49.42
N ASN A 4 31.49 -22.34 -48.16
CA ASN A 4 30.17 -21.96 -47.62
C ASN A 4 30.24 -20.48 -47.25
N TYR A 5 29.54 -19.62 -48.00
CA TYR A 5 29.35 -18.22 -47.64
C TYR A 5 28.24 -18.14 -46.58
N TYR A 6 28.63 -17.74 -45.36
CA TYR A 6 27.70 -17.33 -44.31
C TYR A 6 26.98 -16.06 -44.75
N GLN A 7 25.70 -16.17 -45.09
CA GLN A 7 24.83 -15.02 -45.26
C GLN A 7 24.25 -14.65 -43.89
N GLY A 8 24.95 -13.76 -43.19
CA GLY A 8 24.43 -13.14 -41.98
C GLY A 8 23.19 -12.33 -42.30
N SER A 9 22.05 -12.73 -41.73
CA SER A 9 20.82 -11.94 -41.70
C SER A 9 21.03 -10.74 -40.78
N VAL A 10 21.43 -9.61 -41.35
CA VAL A 10 21.46 -8.33 -40.65
C VAL A 10 20.01 -7.87 -40.49
N ASN A 11 19.46 -8.02 -39.29
CA ASN A 11 18.15 -7.50 -38.94
C ASN A 11 18.22 -5.95 -38.92
N PRO A 12 17.46 -5.22 -39.76
CA PRO A 12 17.61 -3.76 -39.90
C PRO A 12 16.93 -2.94 -38.79
N ASP A 13 16.35 -3.56 -37.76
CA ASP A 13 15.55 -2.86 -36.74
C ASP A 13 16.36 -2.33 -35.54
N TYR A 14 17.57 -1.83 -35.76
CA TYR A 14 18.32 -1.06 -34.75
C TYR A 14 18.18 0.46 -34.93
N ARG A 15 17.22 0.91 -35.74
CA ARG A 15 16.97 2.34 -35.96
C ARG A 15 15.80 2.79 -35.10
N ASN A 16 16.14 3.48 -34.01
CA ASN A 16 15.25 4.17 -33.05
C ASN A 16 14.86 3.38 -31.79
N GLN A 17 15.85 2.95 -31.02
CA GLN A 17 15.73 3.00 -29.55
C GLN A 17 16.56 4.17 -29.03
N VAL A 18 16.16 5.39 -29.37
CA VAL A 18 16.47 6.52 -28.49
C VAL A 18 15.57 6.32 -27.28
N GLN A 19 16.05 5.52 -26.32
CA GLN A 19 15.38 5.26 -25.05
C GLN A 19 15.17 6.61 -24.36
N ASN A 20 13.94 7.12 -24.42
CA ASN A 20 13.54 8.31 -23.70
C ASN A 20 13.63 8.00 -22.19
N PRO A 21 14.57 8.62 -21.44
CA PRO A 21 14.80 8.30 -20.03
C PRO A 21 13.57 8.55 -19.14
N PHE A 22 12.62 9.34 -19.64
CA PHE A 22 11.36 9.68 -18.96
C PHE A 22 10.42 8.48 -18.80
N HIS A 23 10.40 7.50 -19.71
CA HIS A 23 9.52 6.33 -19.58
C HIS A 23 9.93 5.42 -18.43
N TYR A 24 11.23 5.19 -18.23
CA TYR A 24 11.72 4.42 -17.08
C TYR A 24 11.37 5.11 -15.76
N GLN A 25 11.52 6.44 -15.68
CA GLN A 25 11.16 7.16 -14.48
C GLN A 25 9.66 7.06 -14.14
N GLN A 26 8.80 6.94 -15.15
CA GLN A 26 7.36 6.85 -14.96
C GLN A 26 6.93 5.44 -14.52
N GLU A 27 7.45 4.39 -15.17
CA GLU A 27 7.17 3.00 -14.81
C GLU A 27 7.64 2.65 -13.38
N TYR A 28 8.81 3.15 -12.98
CA TYR A 28 9.30 2.99 -11.60
C TYR A 28 8.42 3.71 -10.57
N ARG A 29 7.90 4.90 -10.90
CA ARG A 29 6.97 5.63 -10.03
C ARG A 29 5.65 4.88 -9.90
N ASP A 30 5.13 4.33 -10.98
CA ASP A 30 3.86 3.59 -10.99
C ASP A 30 3.97 2.31 -10.17
N PHE A 31 5.05 1.55 -10.33
CA PHE A 31 5.31 0.35 -9.53
C PHE A 31 5.45 0.68 -8.04
N HIS A 32 6.25 1.70 -7.70
CA HIS A 32 6.42 2.12 -6.31
C HIS A 32 5.09 2.59 -5.68
N THR A 33 4.27 3.31 -6.45
CA THR A 33 2.94 3.77 -6.02
C THR A 33 2.00 2.59 -5.79
N GLN A 34 2.03 1.57 -6.66
CA GLN A 34 1.23 0.35 -6.49
C GLN A 34 1.66 -0.45 -5.26
N GLN A 35 2.97 -0.59 -5.02
CA GLN A 35 3.49 -1.25 -3.83
C GLN A 35 3.08 -0.50 -2.56
N LEU A 36 3.22 0.83 -2.54
CA LEU A 36 2.81 1.66 -1.41
C LEU A 36 1.30 1.52 -1.15
N LYS A 37 0.47 1.60 -2.20
CA LYS A 37 -0.97 1.42 -2.10
C LYS A 37 -1.31 0.04 -1.53
N HIS A 38 -0.75 -1.02 -2.08
CA HIS A 38 -1.03 -2.38 -1.64
C HIS A 38 -0.62 -2.59 -0.18
N HIS A 39 0.60 -2.19 0.18
CA HIS A 39 1.10 -2.26 1.54
C HIS A 39 0.21 -1.47 2.50
N THR A 40 -0.17 -0.25 2.14
CA THR A 40 -1.06 0.60 2.95
C THR A 40 -2.40 -0.07 3.19
N LEU A 41 -3.09 -0.50 2.13
CA LEU A 41 -4.43 -1.10 2.23
C LEU A 41 -4.43 -2.44 2.98
N THR A 42 -3.41 -3.28 2.76
CA THR A 42 -3.25 -4.53 3.52
C THR A 42 -2.96 -4.25 5.00
N THR A 43 -2.14 -3.24 5.29
CA THR A 43 -1.80 -2.87 6.67
C THR A 43 -3.01 -2.36 7.46
N VAL A 44 -3.85 -1.49 6.86
CA VAL A 44 -5.01 -0.92 7.56
C VAL A 44 -6.27 -1.78 7.47
N GLY A 45 -6.28 -2.82 6.63
CA GLY A 45 -7.44 -3.70 6.41
C GLY A 45 -8.08 -4.26 7.70
N PRO A 46 -7.29 -4.81 8.65
CA PRO A 46 -7.82 -5.26 9.94
C PRO A 46 -8.51 -4.15 10.75
N VAL A 47 -7.98 -2.92 10.70
CA VAL A 47 -8.53 -1.76 11.40
C VAL A 47 -9.87 -1.34 10.80
N VAL A 48 -9.98 -1.32 9.47
CA VAL A 48 -11.23 -1.00 8.77
C VAL A 48 -12.31 -2.02 9.09
N ASN A 49 -11.98 -3.31 9.03
CA ASN A 49 -12.93 -4.38 9.36
C ASN A 49 -13.42 -4.29 10.81
N TYR A 50 -12.51 -3.99 11.75
CA TYR A 50 -12.87 -3.72 13.14
C TYR A 50 -13.84 -2.55 13.26
N GLY A 51 -13.54 -1.39 12.65
CA GLY A 51 -14.42 -0.22 12.70
C GLY A 51 -15.81 -0.47 12.09
N LEU A 52 -15.92 -1.29 11.04
CA LEU A 52 -17.22 -1.67 10.46
C LEU A 52 -18.06 -2.56 11.39
N GLN A 53 -17.42 -3.41 12.19
CA GLN A 53 -18.09 -4.21 13.21
C GLN A 53 -18.51 -3.32 14.38
N GLU A 54 -17.61 -2.44 14.81
CA GLU A 54 -17.85 -1.51 15.91
C GLU A 54 -18.99 -0.54 15.60
N ALA A 55 -19.03 0.00 14.38
CA ALA A 55 -20.11 0.90 13.96
C ALA A 55 -21.51 0.27 13.98
N GLN A 56 -21.60 -1.06 13.87
CA GLN A 56 -22.87 -1.79 14.00
C GLN A 56 -23.31 -1.92 15.47
N MET A 57 -22.36 -1.92 16.40
CA MET A 57 -22.59 -2.11 17.83
C MET A 57 -22.73 -0.78 18.58
N THR A 58 -22.04 0.27 18.11
CA THR A 58 -22.02 1.60 18.73
C THR A 58 -22.52 2.68 17.77
N SER A 59 -21.62 3.34 17.04
CA SER A 59 -21.96 4.37 16.06
C SER A 59 -20.79 4.65 15.11
N TYR A 60 -21.07 5.16 13.91
CA TYR A 60 -20.03 5.57 12.96
C TYR A 60 -19.04 6.60 13.53
N PRO A 61 -19.46 7.67 14.25
CA PRO A 61 -18.50 8.61 14.82
C PRO A 61 -17.59 7.99 15.87
N HIS A 62 -18.08 7.02 16.63
CA HIS A 62 -17.29 6.31 17.62
C HIS A 62 -16.26 5.40 16.91
N ALA A 63 -16.73 4.49 16.07
CA ALA A 63 -15.88 3.57 15.32
C ALA A 63 -14.80 4.29 14.48
N MET A 64 -15.13 5.42 13.85
CA MET A 64 -14.16 6.17 13.06
C MET A 64 -13.07 6.83 13.92
N ARG A 65 -13.36 7.21 15.18
CA ARG A 65 -12.33 7.69 16.11
C ARG A 65 -11.37 6.56 16.46
N GLU A 66 -11.89 5.38 16.73
CA GLU A 66 -11.07 4.21 17.03
C GLU A 66 -10.20 3.80 15.84
N VAL A 67 -10.78 3.75 14.64
CA VAL A 67 -10.04 3.46 13.40
C VAL A 67 -8.87 4.43 13.21
N ALA A 68 -9.10 5.72 13.43
CA ALA A 68 -8.06 6.74 13.32
C ALA A 68 -6.97 6.56 14.38
N ALA A 69 -7.34 6.32 15.64
CA ALA A 69 -6.41 6.14 16.75
C ALA A 69 -5.55 4.87 16.59
N ILE A 70 -6.17 3.75 16.24
CA ILE A 70 -5.47 2.47 15.99
C ILE A 70 -4.49 2.64 14.83
N SER A 71 -4.93 3.24 13.71
CA SER A 71 -4.07 3.47 12.54
C SER A 71 -2.88 4.36 12.86
N TYR A 72 -3.08 5.40 13.67
CA TYR A 72 -2.00 6.28 14.12
C TYR A 72 -0.97 5.52 14.97
N LEU A 73 -1.42 4.70 15.93
CA LEU A 73 -0.54 3.88 16.75
C LEU A 73 0.21 2.83 15.91
N MET A 74 -0.44 2.24 14.91
CA MET A 74 0.25 1.36 13.97
C MET A 74 1.38 2.08 13.22
N GLY A 75 1.13 3.32 12.77
CA GLY A 75 2.16 4.19 12.20
C GLY A 75 3.30 4.56 13.16
N ARG A 76 3.08 4.42 14.48
CA ARG A 76 4.09 4.63 15.53
C ARG A 76 4.88 3.35 15.87
N GLY A 77 4.56 2.21 15.23
CA GLY A 77 5.27 0.94 15.40
C GLY A 77 4.56 -0.09 16.26
N TYR A 78 3.34 0.19 16.73
CA TYR A 78 2.54 -0.82 17.42
C TYR A 78 1.95 -1.82 16.41
N ASN A 79 1.88 -3.10 16.77
CA ASN A 79 1.07 -4.05 15.99
C ASN A 79 -0.43 -3.77 16.23
N PHE A 80 -1.29 -4.27 15.34
CA PHE A 80 -2.73 -4.06 15.40
C PHE A 80 -3.34 -4.43 16.77
N GLN A 81 -2.99 -5.59 17.32
CA GLN A 81 -3.56 -6.07 18.58
C GLN A 81 -3.21 -5.14 19.75
N THR A 82 -1.95 -4.73 19.86
CA THR A 82 -1.50 -3.80 20.90
C THR A 82 -2.12 -2.42 20.73
N ALA A 83 -2.18 -1.90 19.49
CA ALA A 83 -2.80 -0.61 19.20
C ALA A 83 -4.29 -0.60 19.58
N ARG A 84 -5.02 -1.67 19.22
CA ARG A 84 -6.43 -1.85 19.58
C ARG A 84 -6.63 -1.87 21.10
N GLN A 85 -5.90 -2.71 21.81
CA GLN A 85 -6.02 -2.82 23.27
C GLN A 85 -5.73 -1.50 24.00
N LEU A 86 -4.80 -0.70 23.49
CA LEU A 86 -4.53 0.64 24.01
C LEU A 86 -5.74 1.56 23.82
N VAL A 87 -6.35 1.57 22.62
CA VAL A 87 -7.53 2.38 22.33
C VAL A 87 -8.73 1.95 23.19
N GLU A 88 -9.01 0.64 23.27
CA GLU A 88 -10.07 0.08 24.13
C GLU A 88 -9.84 0.44 25.62
N SER A 89 -8.58 0.52 26.07
CA SER A 89 -8.28 0.92 27.45
C SER A 89 -8.67 2.36 27.80
N TRP A 90 -8.82 3.23 26.79
CA TRP A 90 -9.26 4.62 26.98
C TRP A 90 -10.78 4.73 27.17
N GLU A 91 -11.54 3.70 26.78
CA GLU A 91 -12.99 3.66 26.91
C GLU A 91 -13.46 3.46 28.36
N ILE A 92 -12.63 2.82 29.19
CA ILE A 92 -12.97 2.47 30.59
C ILE A 92 -13.12 3.74 31.48
N ASN A 93 -12.75 4.93 30.98
CA ASN A 93 -12.82 6.21 31.71
C ASN A 93 -13.47 7.38 30.94
N GLU A 94 -14.36 7.11 29.97
CA GLU A 94 -15.12 8.16 29.23
C GLU A 94 -14.26 9.30 28.62
N ALA A 95 -13.04 9.02 28.14
CA ALA A 95 -12.19 10.06 27.52
C ALA A 95 -12.57 10.41 26.07
N PHE A 96 -13.51 9.65 25.46
CA PHE A 96 -14.10 10.01 24.18
C PHE A 96 -15.28 10.97 24.43
N TYR A 97 -14.97 12.24 24.72
CA TYR A 97 -15.98 13.28 24.94
C TYR A 97 -17.02 13.29 23.80
N ARG A 98 -18.30 13.30 24.21
CA ARG A 98 -19.52 13.39 23.39
C ARG A 98 -19.65 14.74 22.70
#